data_AF-A0A6N8SKZ6-F1
#
_entry.id   AF-A0A6N8SKZ6-F1
#
_cell.length_a   1.000
_cell.length_b   1.000
_cell.length_c   1.000
_cell.angle_alpha   90.00
_cell.angle_beta   90.00
_cell.angle_gamma   90.00
#
_symmetry.space_group_name_H-M   'P 1'
#
loop_
_entity.id
_entity.type
_entity.pdbx_description
1 polymer ?
#
loop_
_entity_poly.entity_id
_entity_poly.type
_entity_poly.pdbx_seq_one_letter_code
_entity_poly.pdbx_strand_id
1 'polypeptide(L)'
;MKRFSLCLLGILMLAGLSGCVVSRRSITVAVPMEKVDITYSVAWGWGMEERLSIAPEGSLFSSVSTNWEDIWDKPYNSGMTVYRSKDGQFLYIGLSIRLYRYDVEAGTMKAFCYSRDAVAFTPLGKQLAAVSFTEHEAIDPQRQERLDYVDPALKGEISASSPQSRYYSGLEYLGRFGVERAKGRGSDVGFEPSDKVSEPRLGLGGTCG
;
A
#
# COMPACT_ATOMS: atom_id res chain seq x y z
N MET A 1 49.62 39.18 15.93
CA MET A 1 48.15 39.21 15.86
C MET A 1 47.69 38.66 14.51
N LYS A 2 47.13 37.45 14.45
CA LYS A 2 46.33 36.87 13.33
C LYS A 2 46.07 35.38 13.65
N ARG A 3 45.19 35.12 14.61
CA ARG A 3 44.67 33.79 14.95
C ARG A 3 43.22 33.92 15.40
N PHE A 4 42.30 34.31 14.51
CA PHE A 4 40.87 34.38 14.89
C PHE A 4 39.87 34.28 13.73
N SER A 5 40.27 33.87 12.52
CA SER A 5 39.36 33.89 11.35
C SER A 5 39.08 32.54 10.67
N LEU A 6 39.59 31.41 11.18
CA LEU A 6 39.31 30.10 10.56
C LEU A 6 38.18 29.29 11.22
N CYS A 7 37.75 29.62 12.45
CA CYS A 7 36.71 28.83 13.12
C CYS A 7 35.27 29.18 12.72
N LEU A 8 34.99 30.36 12.13
CA LEU A 8 33.62 30.76 11.79
C LEU A 8 33.12 30.25 10.43
N LEU A 9 34.00 29.94 9.48
CA LEU A 9 33.56 29.38 8.19
C LEU A 9 33.27 27.87 8.24
N GLY A 10 33.83 27.14 9.22
CA GLY A 10 33.58 25.70 9.38
C GLY A 10 32.19 25.35 9.93
N ILE A 11 31.54 26.29 10.64
CA ILE A 11 30.23 26.06 11.28
C ILE A 11 29.07 26.43 10.34
N LEU A 12 29.28 27.33 9.37
CA LEU A 12 28.24 27.74 8.42
C LEU A 12 28.00 26.74 7.28
N MET A 13 28.96 25.86 6.96
CA MET A 13 28.74 24.78 5.97
C MET A 13 27.97 23.57 6.53
N LEU A 14 27.93 23.39 7.85
CA LEU A 14 27.12 22.34 8.49
C LEU A 14 25.63 22.73 8.65
N ALA A 15 25.28 24.01 8.46
CA ALA A 15 23.90 24.49 8.54
C ALA A 15 23.16 24.49 7.18
N GLY A 16 23.89 24.35 6.07
CA GLY A 16 23.35 24.37 4.70
C GLY A 16 22.71 23.06 4.23
N LEU A 17 22.85 21.97 4.99
CA LEU A 17 22.14 20.70 4.78
C LEU A 17 20.92 20.57 5.70
N SER A 18 20.28 21.70 6.01
CA SER A 18 18.88 21.73 6.45
C SER A 18 18.03 21.48 5.21
N GLY A 19 17.99 20.26 4.69
CA GLY A 19 17.18 19.22 5.31
C GLY A 19 15.78 19.39 4.75
N CYS A 20 15.54 18.85 3.54
CA CYS A 20 14.18 18.42 3.23
C CYS A 20 13.81 17.46 4.37
N VAL A 21 13.00 17.93 5.31
CA VAL A 21 12.47 17.07 6.37
C VAL A 21 11.55 16.11 5.64
N VAL A 22 12.10 14.98 5.22
CA VAL A 22 11.32 13.87 4.71
C VAL A 22 10.58 13.33 5.92
N SER A 23 9.31 13.75 6.09
CA SER A 23 8.48 13.07 7.07
C SER A 23 8.25 11.66 6.53
N ARG A 24 8.43 10.67 7.40
CA ARG A 24 8.14 9.27 7.09
C ARG A 24 7.13 8.76 8.10
N ARG A 25 6.15 8.02 7.61
CA ARG A 25 5.17 7.31 8.42
C ARG A 25 5.10 5.87 7.93
N SER A 26 4.77 4.98 8.85
CA SER A 26 4.63 3.57 8.54
C SER A 26 3.63 2.94 9.48
N ILE A 27 2.92 1.96 8.98
CA ILE A 27 2.02 1.12 9.76
C ILE A 27 2.33 -0.33 9.41
N THR A 28 2.34 -1.18 10.44
CA THR A 28 2.56 -2.62 10.30
C THR A 28 1.33 -3.34 10.79
N VAL A 29 0.90 -4.35 10.04
CA VAL A 29 -0.20 -5.23 10.44
C VAL A 29 0.26 -6.67 10.29
N ALA A 30 0.04 -7.45 11.34
CA ALA A 30 0.29 -8.88 11.35
C ALA A 30 -0.79 -9.60 10.54
N VAL A 31 -0.38 -10.61 9.79
CA VAL A 31 -1.25 -11.56 9.08
C VAL A 31 -1.15 -12.89 9.83
N PRO A 32 -2.03 -13.16 10.81
CA PRO A 32 -1.74 -14.14 11.86
C PRO A 32 -1.63 -15.59 11.36
N MET A 33 -2.38 -15.97 10.33
CA MET A 33 -2.34 -17.34 9.82
C MET A 33 -1.06 -17.62 9.03
N GLU A 34 -0.58 -16.61 8.30
CA GLU A 34 0.61 -16.64 7.47
C GLU A 34 1.88 -16.31 8.27
N LYS A 35 1.74 -15.84 9.52
CA LYS A 35 2.84 -15.47 10.43
C LYS A 35 3.82 -14.49 9.80
N VAL A 36 3.27 -13.50 9.11
CA VAL A 36 4.03 -12.41 8.49
C VAL A 36 3.48 -11.06 8.89
N ASP A 37 4.37 -10.08 8.95
CA ASP A 37 4.04 -8.68 9.14
C ASP A 37 4.12 -7.97 7.78
N ILE A 38 3.06 -7.25 7.44
CA ILE A 38 3.04 -6.35 6.27
C ILE A 38 3.22 -4.93 6.77
N THR A 39 4.27 -4.27 6.32
CA THR A 39 4.54 -2.86 6.60
C THR A 39 4.29 -2.02 5.35
N TYR A 40 3.42 -1.04 5.50
CA TYR A 40 3.21 0.02 4.53
C TYR A 40 3.92 1.29 5.02
N SER A 41 4.80 1.86 4.21
CA SER A 41 5.55 3.08 4.51
C SER A 41 5.23 4.17 3.49
N VAL A 42 5.10 5.41 3.96
CA VAL A 42 5.00 6.60 3.12
C VAL A 42 6.05 7.63 3.55
N ALA A 43 6.69 8.26 2.57
CA ALA A 43 7.60 9.37 2.76
C ALA A 43 7.11 10.60 1.98
N TRP A 44 7.16 11.78 2.60
CA TRP A 44 6.82 13.04 1.96
C TRP A 44 8.07 13.89 1.78
N GLY A 45 8.40 14.20 0.53
CA GLY A 45 9.47 15.13 0.16
C GLY A 45 8.95 16.12 -0.88
N TRP A 46 9.61 16.19 -2.03
CA TRP A 46 9.12 16.94 -3.18
C TRP A 46 7.80 16.34 -3.71
N GLY A 47 7.71 15.01 -3.75
CA GLY A 47 6.50 14.24 -3.99
C GLY A 47 6.01 13.48 -2.75
N MET A 48 5.34 12.36 -3.00
CA MET A 48 5.02 11.35 -2.01
C MET A 48 5.55 10.02 -2.54
N GLU A 49 6.17 9.21 -1.69
CA GLU A 49 6.73 7.90 -2.07
C GLU A 49 6.10 6.84 -1.17
N GLU A 50 5.72 5.70 -1.73
CA GLU A 50 5.20 4.56 -0.98
C GLU A 50 6.11 3.33 -1.08
N ARG A 51 6.08 2.49 -0.04
CA ARG A 51 6.89 1.27 0.01
C ARG A 51 6.16 0.19 0.78
N LEU A 52 6.17 -1.01 0.20
CA LEU A 52 5.75 -2.26 0.83
C LEU A 52 6.98 -2.98 1.38
N SER A 53 6.87 -3.52 2.59
CA SER A 53 7.83 -4.47 3.15
C SER A 53 7.08 -5.61 3.83
N ILE A 54 7.60 -6.82 3.72
CA ILE A 54 7.06 -8.00 4.38
C ILE A 54 8.19 -8.64 5.20
N ALA A 55 7.86 -9.10 6.41
CA ALA A 55 8.77 -9.78 7.30
C ALA A 55 8.06 -10.98 7.94
N PRO A 56 8.78 -12.02 8.40
CA PRO A 56 8.22 -12.96 9.37
C PRO A 56 7.72 -12.18 10.60
N GLU A 57 6.61 -12.62 11.19
CA GLU A 57 5.99 -11.96 12.34
C GLU A 57 7.00 -11.76 13.48
N GLY A 58 7.11 -10.52 13.97
CA GLY A 58 8.04 -10.15 15.04
C GLY A 58 9.51 -10.02 14.62
N SER A 59 9.84 -10.23 13.34
CA SER A 59 11.20 -10.01 12.83
C SER A 59 11.56 -8.52 12.79
N LEU A 60 12.80 -8.20 13.15
CA LEU A 60 13.35 -6.84 13.01
C LEU A 60 13.74 -6.50 11.57
N PHE A 61 13.88 -7.52 10.71
CA PHE A 61 14.33 -7.35 9.33
C PHE A 61 13.26 -7.84 8.35
N SER A 62 13.01 -7.05 7.31
CA SER A 62 12.14 -7.44 6.19
C SER A 62 12.77 -8.58 5.39
N SER A 63 12.00 -9.62 5.08
CA SER A 63 12.40 -10.67 4.14
C SER A 63 12.41 -10.13 2.70
N VAL A 64 11.39 -9.33 2.36
CA VAL A 64 11.25 -8.70 1.05
C VAL A 64 10.77 -7.27 1.20
N SER A 65 11.14 -6.44 0.22
CA SER A 65 10.67 -5.07 0.15
C SER A 65 10.63 -4.61 -1.29
N THR A 66 9.65 -3.77 -1.61
CA THR A 66 9.68 -3.00 -2.85
C THR A 66 10.70 -1.87 -2.75
N ASN A 67 11.05 -1.30 -3.89
CA ASN A 67 11.65 0.04 -3.91
C ASN A 67 10.60 1.07 -3.44
N TRP A 68 11.07 2.28 -3.14
CA TRP A 68 10.17 3.42 -3.02
C TRP A 68 9.57 3.72 -4.39
N GLU A 69 8.25 3.78 -4.45
CA GLU A 69 7.49 4.08 -5.65
C GLU A 69 6.96 5.51 -5.55
N ASP A 70 7.38 6.37 -6.47
CA ASP A 70 7.00 7.77 -6.46
C ASP A 70 5.57 7.98 -6.96
N ILE A 71 4.82 8.80 -6.24
CA ILE A 71 3.49 9.27 -6.61
C ILE A 71 3.56 10.78 -6.84
N TRP A 72 3.61 11.14 -8.12
CA TRP A 72 3.78 12.52 -8.59
C TRP A 72 2.45 13.25 -8.82
N ASP A 73 1.38 12.52 -9.15
CA ASP A 73 0.11 13.11 -9.55
C ASP A 73 -0.90 13.21 -8.40
N LYS A 74 -1.69 14.29 -8.43
CA LYS A 74 -2.82 14.47 -7.51
C LYS A 74 -4.06 13.74 -8.03
N PRO A 75 -4.92 13.22 -7.14
CA PRO A 75 -4.78 13.19 -5.69
C PRO A 75 -3.63 12.27 -5.27
N TYR A 76 -2.94 12.59 -4.17
CA TYR A 76 -1.91 11.72 -3.58
C TYR A 76 -2.57 10.51 -2.88
N ASN A 77 -3.47 9.84 -3.58
CA ASN A 77 -4.28 8.75 -3.07
C ASN A 77 -3.46 7.44 -3.18
N SER A 78 -2.44 7.41 -2.33
CA SER A 78 -1.58 6.26 -2.03
C SER A 78 -2.38 5.19 -1.32
N GLY A 79 -1.96 3.94 -1.48
CA GLY A 79 -2.48 2.87 -0.65
C GLY A 79 -2.18 1.53 -1.22
N MET A 80 -2.67 0.53 -0.52
CA MET A 80 -2.38 -0.85 -0.85
C MET A 80 -3.51 -1.74 -0.37
N THR A 81 -4.08 -2.54 -1.26
CA THR A 81 -5.03 -3.58 -0.85
C THR A 81 -4.31 -4.88 -0.55
N VAL A 82 -4.82 -5.65 0.40
CA VAL A 82 -4.24 -6.96 0.76
C VAL A 82 -5.31 -8.03 0.65
N TYR A 83 -4.92 -9.13 0.01
CA TYR A 83 -5.73 -10.34 -0.12
C TYR A 83 -4.87 -11.54 0.24
N ARG A 84 -5.53 -12.63 0.64
CA ARG A 84 -4.91 -13.94 0.75
C ARG A 84 -5.59 -14.95 -0.16
N SER A 85 -4.86 -15.95 -0.62
CA SER A 85 -5.45 -17.14 -1.20
C SER A 85 -6.18 -17.96 -0.13
N LYS A 86 -7.21 -18.72 -0.54
CA LYS A 86 -7.98 -19.58 0.38
C LYS A 86 -7.14 -20.62 1.13
N ASP A 87 -6.03 -21.04 0.56
CA ASP A 87 -5.08 -21.98 1.15
C ASP A 87 -3.98 -21.30 1.99
N GLY A 88 -3.96 -19.97 2.07
CA GLY A 88 -2.96 -19.19 2.80
C GLY A 88 -1.56 -19.23 2.19
N GLN A 89 -1.37 -19.85 1.02
CA GLN A 89 -0.04 -19.96 0.40
C GLN A 89 0.48 -18.64 -0.16
N PHE A 90 -0.43 -17.76 -0.58
CA PHE A 90 -0.09 -16.52 -1.25
C PHE A 90 -0.81 -15.33 -0.65
N LEU A 91 -0.06 -14.25 -0.50
CA LEU A 91 -0.62 -12.91 -0.32
C LEU A 91 -0.57 -12.16 -1.64
N TYR A 92 -1.66 -11.48 -1.97
CA TYR A 92 -1.75 -10.61 -3.13
C TYR A 92 -1.92 -9.18 -2.67
N ILE A 93 -1.03 -8.32 -3.12
CA ILE A 93 -0.91 -6.95 -2.67
C ILE A 93 -1.03 -6.01 -3.86
N GLY A 94 -2.12 -5.26 -3.92
CA GLY A 94 -2.41 -4.33 -5.00
C GLY A 94 -2.04 -2.91 -4.64
N LEU A 95 -1.06 -2.35 -5.34
CA LEU A 95 -0.74 -0.93 -5.34
C LEU A 95 -1.31 -0.27 -6.61
N SER A 96 -1.36 1.06 -6.62
CA SER A 96 -1.93 1.84 -7.74
C SER A 96 -1.33 1.51 -9.11
N ILE A 97 -0.03 1.19 -9.16
CA ILE A 97 0.70 0.93 -10.41
C ILE A 97 1.05 -0.54 -10.64
N ARG A 98 0.98 -1.39 -9.60
CA ARG A 98 1.53 -2.75 -9.67
C ARG A 98 0.86 -3.70 -8.69
N LEU A 99 0.81 -4.96 -9.09
CA LEU A 99 0.41 -6.07 -8.25
C LEU A 99 1.65 -6.84 -7.79
N TYR A 100 1.70 -7.19 -6.52
CA TYR A 100 2.69 -8.10 -5.96
C TYR A 100 2.02 -9.38 -5.46
N ARG A 101 2.64 -10.53 -5.73
CA ARG A 101 2.30 -11.80 -5.10
C ARG A 101 3.47 -12.22 -4.21
N TYR A 102 3.18 -12.44 -2.94
CA TYR A 102 4.13 -12.97 -1.97
C TYR A 102 3.82 -14.45 -1.72
N ASP A 103 4.84 -15.29 -1.86
CA ASP A 103 4.81 -16.71 -1.51
C ASP A 103 5.24 -16.84 -0.05
N VAL A 104 4.31 -17.29 0.79
CA VAL A 104 4.49 -17.31 2.26
C VAL A 104 5.55 -18.33 2.67
N GLU A 105 5.56 -19.50 2.04
CA GLU A 105 6.51 -20.57 2.37
C GLU A 105 7.91 -20.25 1.86
N ALA A 106 8.02 -19.81 0.60
CA ALA A 106 9.32 -19.50 0.00
C ALA A 106 9.88 -18.16 0.50
N GLY A 107 9.04 -17.31 1.08
CA GLY A 107 9.41 -15.95 1.49
C GLY A 107 9.81 -15.05 0.32
N THR A 108 9.27 -15.30 -0.87
CA THR A 108 9.63 -14.57 -2.11
C THR A 108 8.50 -13.71 -2.62
N MET A 109 8.82 -12.63 -3.34
CA MET A 109 7.84 -11.72 -3.90
C MET A 109 8.03 -11.57 -5.41
N LYS A 110 6.93 -11.64 -6.15
CA LYS A 110 6.89 -11.44 -7.61
C LYS A 110 5.96 -10.29 -7.96
N ALA A 111 6.42 -9.41 -8.85
CA ALA A 111 5.64 -8.31 -9.42
C ALA A 111 4.89 -8.75 -10.69
N PHE A 112 3.71 -8.17 -10.88
CA PHE A 112 2.85 -8.35 -12.05
C PHE A 112 2.33 -6.99 -12.53
N CYS A 113 2.30 -6.83 -13.85
CA CYS A 113 1.79 -5.62 -14.49
C CYS A 113 0.29 -5.62 -14.68
N TYR A 114 -0.32 -6.80 -14.83
CA TYR A 114 -1.75 -6.95 -15.00
C TYR A 114 -2.27 -8.04 -14.06
N SER A 115 -3.39 -7.76 -13.38
CA SER A 115 -3.99 -8.70 -12.43
C SER A 115 -4.36 -10.05 -13.06
N ARG A 116 -4.79 -10.05 -14.33
CA ARG A 116 -5.14 -11.26 -15.08
C ARG A 116 -3.97 -12.27 -15.21
N ASP A 117 -2.73 -11.81 -15.09
CA ASP A 117 -1.54 -12.65 -15.19
C ASP A 117 -1.19 -13.32 -13.85
N ALA A 118 -1.81 -12.86 -12.75
CA ALA A 118 -1.56 -13.34 -11.39
C ALA A 118 -2.77 -14.05 -10.78
N VAL A 119 -3.98 -13.59 -11.07
CA VAL A 119 -5.22 -14.00 -10.40
C VAL A 119 -6.38 -14.11 -11.39
N ALA A 120 -7.26 -15.09 -11.16
CA ALA A 120 -8.48 -15.25 -11.95
C ALA A 120 -9.58 -14.29 -11.44
N PHE A 121 -10.27 -13.62 -12.35
CA PHE A 121 -11.44 -12.79 -11.99
C PHE A 121 -12.68 -13.64 -11.67
N THR A 122 -13.56 -13.12 -10.81
CA THR A 122 -14.97 -13.57 -10.70
C THR A 122 -15.78 -13.12 -11.92
N PRO A 123 -17.03 -13.57 -12.11
CA PRO A 123 -17.88 -13.03 -13.17
C PRO A 123 -18.04 -11.50 -13.12
N LEU A 124 -18.25 -10.92 -11.93
CA LEU A 124 -18.32 -9.47 -11.74
C LEU A 124 -16.98 -8.79 -12.05
N GLY A 125 -15.86 -9.36 -11.57
CA GLY A 125 -14.53 -8.85 -11.87
C GLY A 125 -14.23 -8.83 -13.37
N LYS A 126 -14.65 -9.87 -14.11
CA LYS A 126 -14.51 -9.92 -15.58
C LYS A 126 -15.33 -8.83 -16.26
N GLN A 127 -16.56 -8.60 -15.81
CA GLN A 127 -17.43 -7.57 -16.35
C GLN A 127 -16.83 -6.18 -16.15
N LEU A 128 -16.38 -5.86 -14.93
CA LEU A 128 -15.75 -4.56 -14.62
C LEU A 128 -14.42 -4.37 -15.37
N ALA A 129 -13.61 -5.42 -15.50
CA ALA A 129 -12.34 -5.36 -16.23
C ALA A 129 -12.50 -5.15 -17.75
N ALA A 130 -13.71 -5.36 -18.29
CA ALA A 130 -14.01 -5.23 -19.72
C ALA A 130 -14.61 -3.87 -20.12
N VAL A 131 -14.94 -3.02 -19.15
CA VAL A 131 -15.59 -1.72 -19.38
C VAL A 131 -14.74 -0.56 -18.89
N SER A 132 -15.08 0.66 -19.32
CA SER A 132 -14.42 1.87 -18.85
C SER A 132 -14.78 2.19 -17.39
N PHE A 133 -13.90 2.94 -16.72
CA PHE A 133 -14.11 3.43 -15.35
C PHE A 133 -15.47 4.14 -15.19
N THR A 134 -15.88 4.96 -16.17
CA THR A 134 -17.18 5.66 -16.13
C THR A 134 -18.39 4.73 -16.10
N GLU A 135 -18.25 3.48 -16.52
CA GLU A 135 -19.32 2.48 -16.51
C GLU A 135 -19.33 1.64 -15.23
N HIS A 136 -18.28 1.70 -14.41
CA HIS A 136 -18.16 0.89 -13.19
C HIS A 136 -19.27 1.20 -12.18
N GLU A 137 -19.65 2.48 -12.04
CA GLU A 137 -20.72 2.89 -11.12
C GLU A 137 -22.08 2.29 -11.49
N ALA A 138 -22.36 2.12 -12.79
CA ALA A 138 -23.61 1.51 -13.25
C ALA A 138 -23.67 -0.01 -12.97
N ILE A 139 -22.51 -0.67 -12.92
CA ILE A 139 -22.38 -2.13 -12.75
C ILE A 139 -22.28 -2.51 -11.27
N ASP A 140 -21.56 -1.74 -10.46
CA ASP A 140 -21.32 -2.05 -9.06
C ASP A 140 -21.39 -0.79 -8.17
N PRO A 141 -22.59 -0.21 -7.99
CA PRO A 141 -22.77 1.14 -7.43
C PRO A 141 -22.23 1.29 -6.01
N GLN A 142 -21.87 2.53 -5.64
CA GLN A 142 -21.42 2.92 -4.30
C GLN A 142 -20.13 2.23 -3.81
N ARG A 143 -19.34 1.65 -4.72
CA ARG A 143 -18.04 1.08 -4.39
C ARG A 143 -16.93 2.03 -4.77
N GLN A 144 -15.94 2.10 -3.89
CA GLN A 144 -14.77 2.94 -4.12
C GLN A 144 -13.93 2.33 -5.26
N GLU A 145 -13.57 3.14 -6.25
CA GLU A 145 -12.79 2.70 -7.41
C GLU A 145 -11.29 2.71 -7.17
N ARG A 146 -10.84 3.57 -6.26
CA ARG A 146 -9.43 3.73 -5.92
C ARG A 146 -9.24 3.58 -4.42
N LEU A 147 -8.00 3.29 -4.05
CA LEU A 147 -7.48 3.54 -2.72
C LEU A 147 -7.72 5.03 -2.43
N ASP A 148 -8.66 5.33 -1.54
CA ASP A 148 -8.92 6.67 -1.02
C ASP A 148 -8.19 6.78 0.33
N TYR A 149 -8.22 7.97 0.92
CA TYR A 149 -7.77 8.16 2.28
C TYR A 149 -8.47 7.17 3.23
N VAL A 150 -7.71 6.68 4.20
CA VAL A 150 -8.25 5.89 5.30
C VAL A 150 -8.88 6.81 6.33
N ASP A 151 -10.01 6.38 6.89
CA ASP A 151 -10.67 7.00 8.03
C ASP A 151 -9.96 6.54 9.31
N PRO A 152 -9.38 7.46 10.11
CA PRO A 152 -8.74 7.13 11.36
C PRO A 152 -9.65 6.35 12.33
N ALA A 153 -10.97 6.55 12.25
CA ALA A 153 -11.95 5.85 13.08
C ALA A 153 -12.16 4.38 12.68
N LEU A 154 -11.82 4.02 11.45
CA LEU A 154 -11.97 2.67 10.91
C LEU A 154 -10.68 1.85 10.96
N LYS A 155 -9.59 2.40 11.52
CA LYS A 155 -8.32 1.68 11.65
C LYS A 155 -8.44 0.44 12.53
N GLY A 156 -7.61 -0.56 12.27
CA GLY A 156 -7.54 -1.76 13.10
C GLY A 156 -6.52 -2.78 12.62
N GLU A 157 -6.60 -3.96 13.21
CA GLU A 157 -5.86 -5.16 12.81
C GLU A 157 -6.67 -5.97 11.79
N ILE A 158 -6.03 -6.90 11.07
CA ILE A 158 -6.73 -7.82 10.17
C ILE A 158 -7.77 -8.63 10.96
N SER A 159 -9.00 -8.62 10.46
CA SER A 159 -10.09 -9.39 11.06
C SER A 159 -9.88 -10.89 10.90
N ALA A 160 -10.21 -11.66 11.93
CA ALA A 160 -10.14 -13.12 11.90
C ALA A 160 -11.04 -13.73 10.81
N SER A 161 -12.17 -13.06 10.50
CA SER A 161 -13.10 -13.45 9.44
C SER A 161 -13.06 -12.45 8.30
N SER A 162 -12.28 -12.76 7.26
CA SER A 162 -12.21 -11.95 6.04
C SER A 162 -13.23 -12.45 4.99
N PRO A 163 -13.98 -11.56 4.32
CA PRO A 163 -14.92 -11.95 3.28
C PRO A 163 -14.18 -12.44 2.02
N GLN A 164 -14.84 -13.30 1.25
CA GLN A 164 -14.36 -13.65 -0.09
C GLN A 164 -14.36 -12.42 -0.98
N SER A 165 -13.33 -12.30 -1.82
CA SER A 165 -13.23 -11.22 -2.80
C SER A 165 -14.40 -11.29 -3.79
N ARG A 166 -15.02 -10.13 -4.03
CA ARG A 166 -16.08 -9.95 -5.02
C ARG A 166 -15.53 -9.96 -6.44
N TYR A 167 -14.26 -9.57 -6.64
CA TYR A 167 -13.68 -9.36 -7.97
C TYR A 167 -12.66 -10.44 -8.37
N TYR A 168 -12.05 -11.14 -7.41
CA TYR A 168 -10.99 -12.12 -7.63
C TYR A 168 -11.37 -13.50 -7.08
N SER A 169 -11.37 -14.51 -7.95
CA SER A 169 -11.75 -15.87 -7.61
C SER A 169 -10.71 -16.52 -6.71
N GLY A 170 -11.17 -17.16 -5.62
CA GLY A 170 -10.29 -17.91 -4.73
C GLY A 170 -9.48 -17.05 -3.75
N LEU A 171 -9.78 -15.75 -3.66
CA LEU A 171 -9.14 -14.83 -2.72
C LEU A 171 -10.10 -14.38 -1.62
N GLU A 172 -9.53 -13.98 -0.48
CA GLU A 172 -10.22 -13.29 0.61
C GLU A 172 -9.61 -11.90 0.77
N TYR A 173 -10.46 -10.88 0.92
CA TYR A 173 -10.03 -9.50 1.11
C TYR A 173 -9.74 -9.24 2.59
N LEU A 174 -8.50 -8.88 2.92
CA LEU A 174 -8.08 -8.66 4.31
C LEU A 174 -8.29 -7.22 4.76
N GLY A 175 -8.20 -6.27 3.82
CA GLY A 175 -8.32 -4.85 4.09
C GLY A 175 -7.41 -4.02 3.19
N ARG A 176 -7.23 -2.76 3.57
CA ARG A 176 -6.40 -1.82 2.82
C ARG A 176 -5.58 -0.92 3.73
N PHE A 177 -4.38 -0.62 3.28
CA PHE A 177 -3.59 0.50 3.76
C PHE A 177 -3.89 1.74 2.94
N GLY A 178 -3.73 2.90 3.58
CA GLY A 178 -3.76 4.17 2.89
C GLY A 178 -3.27 5.29 3.78
N VAL A 179 -3.29 6.48 3.20
CA VAL A 179 -2.91 7.72 3.89
C VAL A 179 -4.13 8.28 4.63
N GLU A 180 -3.92 8.85 5.81
CA GLU A 180 -4.99 9.56 6.54
C GLU A 180 -5.24 10.94 5.93
N ARG A 181 -6.51 11.29 5.77
CA ARG A 181 -6.89 12.60 5.21
C ARG A 181 -6.46 13.72 6.17
N ALA A 182 -5.63 14.61 5.67
CA ALA A 182 -5.25 15.85 6.34
C ALA A 182 -5.22 17.01 5.34
N LYS A 183 -4.98 18.25 5.82
CA LYS A 183 -4.71 19.37 4.91
C LYS A 183 -3.48 19.04 4.06
N GLY A 184 -3.63 19.00 2.73
CA GLY A 184 -2.52 18.74 1.80
C GLY A 184 -2.40 17.29 1.35
N ARG A 185 -1.26 16.65 1.62
CA ARG A 185 -0.89 15.32 1.09
C ARG A 185 -1.17 14.16 2.06
N GLY A 186 -1.91 14.43 3.14
CA GLY A 186 -2.07 13.53 4.28
C GLY A 186 -1.01 13.73 5.36
N SER A 187 -1.23 13.13 6.54
CA SER A 187 -0.37 13.32 7.73
C SER A 187 0.13 12.03 8.37
N ASP A 188 -0.56 10.92 8.11
CA ASP A 188 -0.27 9.62 8.68
C ASP A 188 -0.71 8.49 7.74
N VAL A 189 -0.48 7.25 8.14
CA VAL A 189 -0.94 6.05 7.42
C VAL A 189 -1.69 5.13 8.36
N GLY A 190 -2.65 4.39 7.81
CA GLY A 190 -3.46 3.45 8.57
C GLY A 190 -3.85 2.23 7.75
N PHE A 191 -4.37 1.24 8.46
CA PHE A 191 -4.96 0.03 7.86
C PHE A 191 -6.42 -0.08 8.28
N GLU A 192 -7.30 -0.25 7.30
CA GLU A 192 -8.72 -0.49 7.49
C GLU A 192 -9.02 -1.96 7.16
N PRO A 193 -9.43 -2.78 8.15
CA PRO A 193 -9.74 -4.18 7.91
C PRO A 193 -11.06 -4.38 7.17
N SER A 194 -11.18 -5.54 6.52
CA SER A 194 -12.30 -5.88 5.64
C SER A 194 -13.67 -6.03 6.33
N ASP A 195 -13.71 -6.11 7.66
CA ASP A 195 -14.95 -6.08 8.45
C ASP A 195 -15.46 -4.65 8.73
N LYS A 196 -14.61 -3.64 8.53
CA LYS A 196 -14.96 -2.22 8.70
C LYS A 196 -15.14 -1.48 7.38
N VAL A 197 -14.43 -1.92 6.33
CA VAL A 197 -14.51 -1.29 5.01
C VAL A 197 -14.76 -2.28 3.89
N SER A 198 -15.43 -1.78 2.87
CA SER A 198 -15.73 -2.53 1.66
C SER A 198 -14.49 -2.73 0.78
N GLU A 199 -14.44 -3.87 0.09
CA GLU A 199 -13.44 -4.13 -0.94
C GLU A 199 -13.55 -3.09 -2.08
N PRO A 200 -12.47 -2.34 -2.40
CA PRO A 200 -12.48 -1.40 -3.52
C PRO A 200 -12.53 -2.14 -4.85
N ARG A 201 -13.19 -1.55 -5.85
CA ARG A 201 -13.34 -2.15 -7.19
C ARG A 201 -11.97 -2.48 -7.74
N LEU A 202 -11.79 -3.74 -8.14
CA LEU A 202 -10.58 -4.22 -8.79
C LEU A 202 -9.29 -3.84 -8.04
N GLY A 203 -9.23 -3.93 -6.70
CA GLY A 203 -8.09 -3.45 -5.90
C GLY A 203 -6.69 -3.98 -6.26
N LEU A 204 -6.58 -5.12 -6.97
CA LEU A 204 -5.32 -5.64 -7.53
C LEU A 204 -5.00 -5.14 -8.96
N GLY A 205 -5.80 -4.22 -9.49
CA GLY A 205 -5.67 -3.68 -10.84
C GLY A 205 -4.51 -2.69 -10.95
N GLY A 206 -3.30 -3.22 -11.09
CA GLY A 206 -2.14 -2.43 -11.50
C GLY A 206 -2.07 -2.26 -13.02
N THR A 207 -1.40 -1.20 -13.47
CA THR A 207 -0.96 -1.02 -14.85
C THR A 207 0.50 -0.57 -14.85
N CYS A 208 1.39 -1.37 -15.43
CA CYS A 208 2.73 -0.89 -15.76
C CYS A 208 2.60 0.10 -16.92
N GLY A 209 2.68 1.41 -16.60
CA GLY A 209 2.80 2.59 -17.48
C GLY A 209 2.64 2.37 -18.98
#